data_AF-A0A3N1D565-F1
#
_entry.id   AF-A0A3N1D565-F1
#
_cell.length_a   1.000
_cell.length_b   1.000
_cell.length_c   1.000
_cell.angle_alpha   90.00
_cell.angle_beta   90.00
_cell.angle_gamma   90.00
#
_symmetry.space_group_name_H-M   'P 1'
#
loop_
_entity.id
_entity.type
_entity.pdbx_description
1 polymer ?
#
loop_
_entity_poly.entity_id
_entity_poly.type
_entity_poly.pdbx_seq_one_letter_code
_entity_poly.pdbx_strand_id
1 'polypeptide(L)' 'MSPYDPQSDPWFSSRAARDRPDLLGLSLTEVTALETAAGHVLRIIAEDDRVFAATADHNDARVNLVLRDGRVIRASMF' A
#
# COMPACT_ATOMS: atom_id res chain seq x y z
N MET A 1 -8.92 -8.43 -18.50
CA MET A 1 -7.92 -8.24 -17.44
C MET A 1 -8.52 -8.80 -16.17
N SER A 2 -7.78 -9.60 -15.40
CA SER A 2 -8.27 -10.09 -14.11
C SER A 2 -8.29 -8.92 -13.13
N PRO A 3 -9.37 -8.72 -12.35
CA PRO A 3 -9.37 -7.71 -11.29
C PRO A 3 -8.26 -8.02 -10.29
N TYR A 4 -7.69 -6.99 -9.68
CA TYR A 4 -6.72 -7.13 -8.60
C TYR A 4 -7.36 -7.94 -7.45
N ASP A 5 -6.81 -9.12 -7.15
CA ASP A 5 -7.22 -9.94 -6.00
C ASP A 5 -6.24 -9.74 -4.83
N PRO A 6 -6.63 -8.92 -3.83
CA PRO A 6 -5.77 -8.61 -2.68
C PRO A 6 -5.46 -9.81 -1.79
N GLN A 7 -6.24 -10.91 -1.85
CA GLN A 7 -5.98 -12.09 -1.02
C GLN A 7 -4.85 -12.98 -1.57
N SER A 8 -4.55 -12.85 -2.86
CA SER A 8 -3.48 -13.58 -3.53
C SER A 8 -2.14 -12.84 -3.51
N ASP A 9 -2.10 -11.64 -2.94
CA ASP A 9 -0.98 -10.74 -3.09
C ASP A 9 0.11 -10.94 -1.99
N PRO A 10 1.33 -11.40 -2.36
CA PRO A 10 2.43 -11.60 -1.42
C PRO A 10 2.86 -10.32 -0.68
N TRP A 11 2.50 -9.12 -1.16
CA TRP A 11 2.77 -7.83 -0.52
C TRP A 11 1.99 -7.65 0.79
N PHE A 12 0.81 -8.27 0.88
CA PHE A 12 -0.12 -8.13 2.02
C PHE A 12 -0.29 -9.44 2.79
N SER A 13 0.07 -10.59 2.21
CA SER A 13 -0.13 -11.91 2.82
C SER A 13 1.04 -12.41 3.69
N SER A 14 2.11 -11.64 3.85
CA SER A 14 3.20 -12.00 4.76
C SER A 14 2.75 -11.85 6.22
N ARG A 15 3.08 -12.82 7.08
CA ARG A 15 2.82 -12.71 8.54
C ARG A 15 3.45 -11.49 9.21
N ALA A 16 4.48 -10.91 8.58
CA ALA A 16 5.13 -9.70 9.08
C ALA A 16 4.40 -8.42 8.66
N ALA A 17 3.60 -8.46 7.58
CA ALA A 17 2.84 -7.31 7.15
C ALA A 17 1.71 -7.02 8.16
N ARG A 18 1.67 -5.78 8.63
CA ARG A 18 0.64 -5.22 9.48
C ARG A 18 -0.26 -4.32 8.64
N ASP A 19 -1.55 -4.59 8.68
CA ASP A 19 -2.55 -3.74 8.05
C ASP A 19 -2.55 -2.33 8.68
N ARG A 20 -2.73 -1.31 7.84
CA ARG A 20 -2.83 0.10 8.23
C ARG A 20 -4.26 0.63 7.93
N PRO A 21 -5.28 0.21 8.69
CA PRO A 21 -6.67 0.62 8.45
C PRO A 21 -6.88 2.12 8.65
N ASP A 22 -6.00 2.78 9.39
CA ASP A 22 -5.97 4.23 9.63
C ASP A 22 -5.75 5.05 8.35
N LEU A 23 -5.19 4.44 7.30
CA LEU A 23 -4.89 5.12 6.03
C LEU A 23 -5.98 4.94 4.96
N LEU A 24 -7.01 4.13 5.22
CA LEU A 24 -8.05 3.83 4.23
C LEU A 24 -8.93 5.05 3.92
N GLY A 25 -9.27 5.22 2.65
CA GLY A 25 -10.09 6.32 2.15
C GLY A 25 -9.35 7.65 1.97
N LEU A 26 -8.14 7.78 2.50
CA LEU A 26 -7.30 8.96 2.31
C LEU A 26 -6.80 9.04 0.86
N SER A 27 -6.57 10.26 0.39
CA SER A 27 -5.87 10.52 -0.86
C SER A 27 -4.37 10.29 -0.73
N LEU A 28 -3.69 10.07 -1.87
CA LEU A 28 -2.23 9.93 -1.87
C LEU A 28 -1.53 11.15 -1.24
N THR A 29 -2.03 12.36 -1.47
CA THR A 29 -1.47 13.59 -0.89
C THR A 29 -1.58 13.61 0.63
N GLU A 30 -2.71 13.22 1.19
CA GLU A 30 -2.91 13.14 2.65
C GLU A 30 -1.99 12.10 3.28
N VAL A 31 -1.91 10.90 2.71
CA VAL A 31 -1.01 9.85 3.21
C VAL A 31 0.44 10.26 3.09
N THR A 32 0.82 10.93 2.00
CA THR A 32 2.19 11.44 1.82
C THR A 32 2.55 12.43 2.92
N ALA A 33 1.65 13.35 3.28
CA ALA A 33 1.89 14.32 4.34
C ALA A 33 2.08 13.65 5.71
N LEU A 34 1.25 12.65 6.03
CA LEU A 34 1.30 11.93 7.32
C LEU A 34 2.55 11.05 7.44
N GLU A 35 2.79 10.21 6.44
CA GLU A 35 3.80 9.17 6.53
C GLU A 35 5.22 9.73 6.28
N THR A 36 5.37 10.76 5.44
CA THR A 36 6.68 11.43 5.28
C THR A 36 7.07 12.17 6.55
N ALA A 37 6.12 12.78 7.26
CA ALA A 37 6.37 13.41 8.56
C ALA A 37 6.80 12.38 9.64
N ALA A 38 6.35 11.14 9.52
CA ALA A 38 6.76 10.00 10.35
C ALA A 38 8.08 9.35 9.91
N GLY A 39 8.67 9.78 8.78
CA GLY A 39 9.91 9.22 8.23
C GLY A 39 9.71 7.93 7.42
N HIS A 40 8.48 7.61 7.04
CA HIS A 40 8.17 6.45 6.23
C HIS A 40 8.26 6.74 4.72
N VAL A 41 8.47 5.68 3.94
CA VAL A 41 8.51 5.73 2.47
C VAL A 41 7.28 5.04 1.90
N LEU A 42 6.56 5.73 1.02
CA LEU A 42 5.38 5.16 0.37
C LEU A 42 5.77 4.36 -0.88
N ARG A 43 5.06 3.25 -1.09
CA ARG A 43 5.13 2.45 -2.32
C ARG A 43 3.72 2.11 -2.79
N ILE A 44 3.38 2.53 -4.01
CA ILE A 44 2.12 2.17 -4.64
C ILE A 44 2.31 0.81 -5.32
N ILE A 45 1.53 -0.17 -4.89
CA ILE A 45 1.53 -1.54 -5.41
C ILE A 45 0.55 -1.68 -6.58
N ALA A 46 -0.60 -1.02 -6.47
CA ALA A 46 -1.58 -0.99 -7.55
C ALA A 46 -2.41 0.30 -7.50
N GLU A 47 -2.89 0.74 -8.66
CA GLU A 47 -3.77 1.90 -8.85
C GLU A 47 -4.71 1.62 -10.02
N ASP A 48 -6.02 1.78 -9.82
CA ASP A 48 -7.03 1.69 -10.89
C ASP A 48 -6.85 0.49 -11.84
N ASP A 49 -6.78 -0.71 -11.26
CA ASP A 49 -6.57 -2.01 -11.94
C ASP A 49 -5.18 -2.21 -12.56
N ARG A 50 -4.27 -1.24 -12.41
CA ARG A 50 -2.86 -1.38 -12.80
C ARG A 50 -2.02 -1.82 -11.62
N VAL A 51 -1.36 -2.96 -11.74
CA VAL A 51 -0.36 -3.43 -10.77
C VAL A 51 1.02 -2.94 -11.18
N PHE A 52 1.78 -2.42 -10.21
CA PHE A 52 3.16 -2.00 -10.39
C PHE A 52 4.12 -3.11 -9.97
N ALA A 53 5.20 -3.28 -10.74
CA ALA A 53 6.24 -4.21 -10.38
C ALA A 53 6.91 -3.76 -9.07
N ALA A 54 6.87 -4.62 -8.06
CA ALA A 54 7.51 -4.43 -6.78
C ALA A 54 8.39 -5.64 -6.43
N THR A 55 9.47 -5.42 -5.67
CA THR A 55 10.36 -6.47 -5.16
C THR A 55 9.96 -6.92 -3.78
N ALA A 56 10.03 -8.23 -3.51
CA ALA A 56 9.62 -8.90 -2.27
C ALA A 56 10.67 -8.70 -1.19
N ASP A 57 10.95 -7.43 -0.87
CA ASP A 57 11.90 -7.02 0.16
C ASP A 57 11.19 -6.59 1.44
N HIS A 58 11.77 -7.00 2.57
CA HIS A 58 11.35 -6.57 3.90
C HIS A 58 11.95 -5.18 4.18
N ASN A 59 11.09 -4.20 4.45
CA ASN A 59 11.50 -2.85 4.80
C ASN A 59 10.51 -2.23 5.81
N ASP A 60 10.96 -2.12 7.05
CA ASP A 60 10.20 -1.67 8.21
C ASP A 60 9.79 -0.19 8.13
N ALA A 61 10.40 0.59 7.23
CA ALA A 61 10.06 1.99 7.00
C ALA A 61 9.11 2.17 5.81
N ARG A 62 8.68 1.09 5.13
CA ARG A 62 7.89 1.18 3.89
C ARG A 62 6.42 0.90 4.13
N VAL A 63 5.58 1.82 3.65
CA VAL A 63 4.13 1.65 3.58
C VAL A 63 3.72 1.31 2.16
N ASN A 64 3.13 0.13 1.98
CA ASN A 64 2.56 -0.32 0.72
C ASN A 64 1.12 0.17 0.61
N LEU A 65 0.75 0.74 -0.54
CA LEU A 65 -0.57 1.29 -0.80
C LEU A 65 -1.20 0.66 -2.05
N VAL A 66 -2.51 0.45 -2.01
CA VAL A 66 -3.33 0.21 -3.19
C VAL A 66 -4.34 1.34 -3.32
N LEU A 67 -4.41 1.93 -4.50
CA LEU A 67 -5.27 3.05 -4.81
C LEU A 67 -6.42 2.63 -5.73
N ARG A 68 -7.59 3.24 -5.52
CA ARG A 68 -8.75 3.18 -6.40
C ARG A 68 -9.40 4.54 -6.43
N ASP A 69 -9.65 5.09 -7.61
CA ASP A 69 -10.26 6.40 -7.80
C ASP A 69 -9.56 7.50 -6.97
N GLY A 70 -8.21 7.44 -6.93
CA GLY A 70 -7.37 8.36 -6.17
C GLY A 70 -7.39 8.19 -4.65
N ARG A 71 -8.02 7.14 -4.11
CA ARG A 71 -8.12 6.86 -2.68
C ARG A 71 -7.50 5.54 -2.29
N VAL A 72 -6.94 5.46 -1.09
CA VAL A 72 -6.37 4.23 -0.54
C VAL A 72 -7.48 3.23 -0.21
N ILE A 73 -7.41 2.03 -0.78
CA ILE A 73 -8.31 0.91 -0.48
C ILE A 73 -7.63 -0.23 0.28
N ARG A 74 -6.29 -0.26 0.28
CA ARG A 74 -5.46 -1.13 1.13
C ARG A 74 -4.18 -0.39 1.50
N ALA A 75 -3.73 -0.60 2.73
CA ALA A 75 -2.42 -0.15 3.19
C ALA A 75 -1.81 -1.17 4.15
N SER A 76 -0.49 -1.39 4.05
CA SER A 76 0.25 -2.23 4.98
C SER A 76 1.68 -1.74 5.19
N MET A 77 2.29 -2.20 6.27
CA MET A 77 3.68 -1.93 6.65
C MET A 77 4.28 -3.20 7.25
N PHE A 78 5.60 -3.36 7.22
CA PHE A 78 6.27 -4.48 7.89
C PHE A 78 6.74 -4.11 9.30
#